data_AF-A0A972UPZ4-F1
#
_entry.id   AF-A0A972UPZ4-F1
#
_cell.length_a   1.000
_cell.length_b   1.000
_cell.length_c   1.000
_cell.angle_alpha   90.00
_cell.angle_beta   90.00
_cell.angle_gamma   90.00
#
_symmetry.space_group_name_H-M   'P 1'
#
loop_
_entity.id
_entity.type
_entity.pdbx_description
1 polymer ?
#
loop_
_entity_poly.entity_id
_entity_poly.type
_entity_poly.pdbx_seq_one_letter_code
_entity_poly.pdbx_strand_id
1 'polypeptide(L)'
;MNTTPPIHVIGGGLAGCEAAWAAARAGNAVVLHEMRPDRATPAHQTGDLAELVCSNSLRSDDASSNAVGILHAEMRDMGSIIMAAADAHQVPAGGALAVDREGFARAVTAMIEAEPLITLARGEVTGLPPADWENVVIATGPLTSGPLAEAIGAISGEDSLAFFDAIAPIIYRDSINFDVAWMQSR
;
A
#
# COMPACT_ATOMS: atom_id res chain seq x y z
N MET A 1 20.47 13.98 -20.14
CA MET A 1 19.04 13.82 -19.79
C MET A 1 18.84 12.33 -19.58
N ASN A 2 18.42 11.89 -18.40
CA ASN A 2 18.11 10.47 -18.19
C ASN A 2 16.98 10.11 -19.15
N THR A 3 17.27 9.25 -20.12
CA THR A 3 16.34 8.78 -21.16
C THR A 3 15.57 7.54 -20.72
N THR A 4 15.57 7.24 -19.42
CA THR A 4 14.86 6.06 -18.89
C THR A 4 13.36 6.34 -18.90
N PRO A 5 12.54 5.43 -19.46
CA PRO A 5 11.10 5.51 -19.38
C PRO A 5 10.63 5.63 -17.92
N PRO A 6 9.54 6.35 -17.64
CA PRO A 6 9.05 6.49 -16.27
C PRO A 6 8.55 5.14 -15.73
N ILE A 7 8.60 5.00 -14.41
CA ILE A 7 7.93 3.92 -13.70
C ILE A 7 6.48 4.34 -13.48
N HIS A 8 5.53 3.50 -13.90
CA HIS A 8 4.11 3.73 -13.65
C HIS A 8 3.69 3.01 -12.37
N VAL A 9 3.04 3.72 -11.46
CA VAL A 9 2.48 3.14 -10.24
C VAL A 9 0.97 3.35 -10.28
N ILE A 10 0.19 2.27 -10.26
CA ILE A 10 -1.27 2.32 -10.36
C ILE A 10 -1.87 2.13 -8.98
N GLY A 11 -2.55 3.17 -8.46
CA GLY A 11 -3.19 3.21 -7.16
C GLY A 11 -2.43 4.08 -6.17
N GLY A 12 -3.08 5.12 -5.64
CA GLY A 12 -2.53 6.08 -4.68
C GLY A 12 -2.78 5.71 -3.22
N GLY A 13 -2.85 4.42 -2.89
CA GLY A 13 -2.92 3.93 -1.51
C GLY A 13 -1.56 3.96 -0.81
N LEU A 14 -1.47 3.39 0.40
CA LEU A 14 -0.22 3.32 1.19
C LEU A 14 0.95 2.74 0.36
N ALA A 15 0.74 1.56 -0.25
CA ALA A 15 1.76 0.88 -1.03
C ALA A 15 2.19 1.65 -2.29
N GLY A 16 1.23 2.27 -3.00
CA GLY A 16 1.53 3.01 -4.22
C GLY A 16 2.28 4.31 -3.96
N CYS A 17 1.92 5.03 -2.88
CA CYS A 17 2.67 6.22 -2.46
C CYS A 17 4.10 5.86 -2.07
N GLU A 18 4.29 4.80 -1.29
CA GLU A 18 5.61 4.34 -0.88
C GLU A 18 6.45 3.87 -2.08
N ALA A 19 5.86 3.12 -3.02
CA ALA A 19 6.54 2.68 -4.24
C ALA A 19 6.96 3.87 -5.13
N ALA A 20 6.07 4.84 -5.34
CA ALA A 20 6.36 6.03 -6.10
C ALA A 20 7.48 6.87 -5.44
N TRP A 21 7.40 7.03 -4.12
CA TRP A 21 8.40 7.75 -3.35
C TRP A 21 9.77 7.09 -3.42
N ALA A 22 9.84 5.78 -3.15
CA ALA A 22 11.09 5.03 -3.21
C ALA A 22 11.73 5.09 -4.61
N ALA A 23 10.94 4.93 -5.68
CA ALA A 23 11.42 5.03 -7.05
C ALA A 23 11.98 6.43 -7.38
N ALA A 24 11.31 7.49 -6.92
CA ALA A 24 11.77 8.87 -7.06
C ALA A 24 13.05 9.15 -6.26
N ARG A 25 13.17 8.63 -5.03
CA ARG A 25 14.41 8.71 -4.23
C ARG A 25 15.58 7.96 -4.86
N ALA A 26 15.30 6.93 -5.65
CA ALA A 26 16.30 6.26 -6.49
C ALA A 26 16.62 7.01 -7.80
N GLY A 27 16.04 8.20 -8.04
CA GLY A 27 16.34 9.05 -9.18
C GLY A 27 15.56 8.73 -10.46
N ASN A 28 14.47 7.97 -10.37
CA ASN A 28 13.63 7.61 -11.51
C ASN A 28 12.42 8.54 -11.61
N ALA A 29 12.03 8.88 -12.83
CA ALA A 29 10.75 9.54 -13.07
C ALA A 29 9.60 8.55 -12.82
N VAL A 30 8.53 9.02 -12.20
CA VAL A 30 7.37 8.22 -11.82
C VAL A 30 6.09 8.89 -12.28
N VAL A 31 5.14 8.09 -12.77
CA VAL A 31 3.75 8.52 -12.94
C VAL A 31 2.89 7.73 -11.95
N LEU A 32 2.38 8.41 -10.93
CA LEU A 32 1.46 7.82 -9.95
C LEU A 32 0.03 8.06 -10.44
N HIS A 33 -0.68 6.98 -10.77
CA HIS A 33 -2.07 7.03 -11.20
C HIS A 33 -3.00 6.83 -10.02
N GLU A 34 -3.96 7.73 -9.83
CA GLU A 34 -4.99 7.60 -8.81
C GLU A 34 -6.35 7.95 -9.41
N MET A 35 -7.30 7.00 -9.29
CA MET A 35 -8.63 7.15 -9.86
C MET A 35 -9.50 8.13 -9.07
N ARG A 36 -9.24 8.31 -7.77
CA ARG A 36 -9.92 9.29 -6.93
C ARG A 36 -9.38 10.70 -7.22
N PRO A 37 -10.20 11.77 -7.10
CA PRO A 37 -11.61 11.74 -6.71
C PRO A 37 -12.58 11.37 -7.84
N ASP A 38 -12.12 11.30 -9.10
CA ASP A 38 -12.99 11.12 -10.27
C ASP A 38 -13.81 9.83 -10.22
N ARG A 39 -13.21 8.75 -9.70
CA ARG A 39 -13.87 7.49 -9.37
C ARG A 39 -13.65 7.14 -7.90
N ALA A 40 -14.65 7.42 -7.08
CA ALA A 40 -14.66 7.03 -5.67
C ALA A 40 -14.86 5.52 -5.48
N THR A 41 -14.61 5.05 -4.26
CA THR A 41 -14.94 3.68 -3.83
C THR A 41 -15.89 3.76 -2.63
N PRO A 42 -16.57 2.65 -2.25
CA PRO A 42 -17.43 2.65 -1.07
C PRO A 42 -16.73 2.95 0.27
N ALA A 43 -15.41 2.81 0.35
CA ALA A 43 -14.66 2.98 1.60
C ALA A 43 -13.96 4.34 1.74
N HIS A 44 -13.61 4.98 0.62
CA HIS A 44 -12.88 6.24 0.59
C HIS A 44 -13.84 7.44 0.58
N GLN A 45 -13.49 8.48 1.32
CA GLN A 45 -14.28 9.71 1.49
C GLN A 45 -13.66 10.91 0.78
N THR A 46 -12.38 10.83 0.42
CA THR A 46 -11.62 11.95 -0.15
C THR A 46 -10.92 11.59 -1.46
N GLY A 47 -10.33 12.61 -2.10
CA GLY A 47 -9.36 12.43 -3.19
C GLY A 47 -7.91 12.32 -2.72
N ASP A 48 -7.67 12.35 -1.40
CA ASP A 48 -6.31 12.36 -0.86
C ASP A 48 -5.67 10.97 -1.01
N LEU A 49 -4.36 10.99 -1.22
CA LEU A 49 -3.52 9.80 -1.28
C LEU A 49 -3.36 9.19 0.11
N ALA A 50 -3.06 7.89 0.16
CA ALA A 50 -2.82 7.14 1.40
C ALA A 50 -3.95 7.23 2.46
N GLU A 51 -5.18 7.55 2.04
CA GLU A 51 -6.32 7.65 2.95
C GLU A 51 -6.55 6.37 3.77
N LEU A 52 -6.68 6.52 5.10
CA LEU A 52 -6.98 5.42 6.02
C LEU A 52 -8.49 5.21 6.15
N VAL A 53 -9.03 4.16 5.53
CA VAL A 53 -10.48 3.91 5.45
C VAL A 53 -11.07 3.08 6.62
N CYS A 54 -10.23 2.64 7.56
CA CYS A 54 -10.66 1.82 8.70
C CYS A 54 -10.08 2.37 10.02
N SER A 55 -9.18 1.63 10.66
CA SER A 55 -8.46 2.11 11.84
C SER A 55 -7.55 3.28 11.50
N ASN A 56 -7.37 4.21 12.43
CA ASN A 56 -6.32 5.24 12.36
C ASN A 56 -4.99 4.79 12.99
N SER A 57 -4.91 3.53 13.43
CA SER A 57 -3.70 2.94 13.98
C SER A 57 -2.96 2.14 12.92
N LEU A 58 -1.66 2.40 12.81
CA LEU A 58 -0.68 1.59 12.09
C LEU A 58 -0.13 0.44 12.95
N ARG A 59 -0.82 0.10 14.05
CA ARG A 59 -0.46 -0.91 15.06
C ARG A 59 0.76 -0.48 15.90
N SER A 60 1.37 -1.46 16.58
CA SER A 60 2.45 -1.22 17.54
C SER A 60 3.67 -0.60 16.87
N ASP A 61 4.27 0.39 17.52
CA ASP A 61 5.53 1.02 17.11
C ASP A 61 6.73 0.54 17.96
N ASP A 62 6.55 -0.54 18.72
CA ASP A 62 7.60 -1.09 19.57
C ASP A 62 8.52 -2.02 18.75
N ALA A 63 9.65 -1.47 18.31
CA ALA A 63 10.69 -2.20 17.59
C ALA A 63 11.41 -3.27 18.43
N SER A 64 11.23 -3.30 19.76
CA SER A 64 11.91 -4.26 20.63
C SER A 64 11.17 -5.59 20.79
N SER A 65 9.84 -5.57 20.66
CA SER A 65 9.00 -6.73 20.97
C SER A 65 7.88 -7.02 19.97
N ASN A 66 7.71 -6.16 18.95
CA ASN A 66 6.64 -6.31 17.97
C ASN A 66 7.18 -6.34 16.54
N ALA A 67 6.77 -7.33 15.75
CA ALA A 67 7.16 -7.45 14.34
C ALA A 67 6.76 -6.24 13.49
N VAL A 68 5.61 -5.60 13.79
CA VAL A 68 5.18 -4.38 13.07
C VAL A 68 6.06 -3.18 13.46
N GLY A 69 6.43 -3.08 14.75
CA GLY A 69 7.36 -2.03 15.19
C GLY A 69 8.76 -2.17 14.58
N ILE A 70 9.24 -3.41 14.37
CA ILE A 70 10.49 -3.65 13.63
C ILE A 70 10.36 -3.16 12.19
N LEU A 71 9.26 -3.52 11.50
CA LEU A 71 9.02 -3.06 10.13
C LEU A 71 8.96 -1.54 10.04
N HIS A 72 8.32 -0.86 11.01
CA HIS A 72 8.30 0.59 11.06
C HIS A 72 9.71 1.19 11.20
N ALA A 73 10.58 0.59 12.03
CA ALA A 73 11.96 1.04 12.17
C ALA A 73 12.75 0.88 10.85
N GLU A 74 12.61 -0.26 10.19
CA GLU A 74 13.23 -0.50 8.87
C GLU A 74 12.72 0.48 7.81
N MET A 75 11.41 0.76 7.80
CA MET A 75 10.82 1.75 6.89
C MET A 75 11.35 3.16 7.16
N ARG A 76 11.56 3.55 8.42
CA ARG A 76 12.20 4.83 8.77
C ARG A 76 13.64 4.90 8.28
N ASP A 77 14.42 3.84 8.45
CA ASP A 77 15.80 3.76 7.96
C ASP A 77 15.88 3.86 6.42
N MET A 78 14.85 3.39 5.72
CA MET A 78 14.72 3.51 4.27
C MET A 78 14.14 4.87 3.79
N GLY A 79 13.82 5.79 4.71
CA GLY A 79 13.30 7.11 4.36
C GLY A 79 11.84 7.09 3.89
N SER A 80 11.01 6.23 4.51
CA SER A 80 9.61 6.05 4.13
C SER A 80 8.77 7.33 4.22
N ILE A 81 7.99 7.60 3.17
CA ILE A 81 7.03 8.71 3.15
C ILE A 81 5.88 8.47 4.12
N ILE A 82 5.42 7.22 4.24
CA ILE A 82 4.34 6.84 5.14
C ILE A 82 4.77 7.02 6.60
N MET A 83 5.96 6.57 6.97
CA MET A 83 6.44 6.74 8.33
C MET A 83 6.70 8.22 8.66
N ALA A 84 7.28 8.98 7.74
CA ALA A 84 7.48 10.42 7.93
C ALA A 84 6.14 11.18 8.14
N ALA A 85 5.12 10.87 7.34
CA ALA A 85 3.79 11.44 7.52
C ALA A 85 3.13 10.99 8.84
N ALA A 86 3.29 9.72 9.21
CA ALA A 86 2.69 9.19 10.42
C ALA A 86 3.30 9.82 11.68
N ASP A 87 4.63 9.98 11.71
CA ASP A 87 5.35 10.61 12.82
C ASP A 87 4.91 12.09 12.98
N ALA A 88 4.74 12.81 11.88
CA ALA A 88 4.31 14.22 11.90
C ALA A 88 2.85 14.42 12.34
N HIS A 89 2.00 13.39 12.17
CA HIS A 89 0.56 13.45 12.46
C HIS A 89 0.12 12.49 13.56
N GLN A 90 1.06 12.07 14.43
CA GLN A 90 0.80 11.13 15.49
C GLN A 90 -0.18 11.67 16.56
N VAL A 91 -1.07 10.80 17.03
CA VAL A 91 -1.97 11.04 18.16
C VAL A 91 -1.77 9.99 19.26
N PRO A 92 -2.10 10.29 20.54
CA PRO A 92 -1.90 9.33 21.64
C PRO A 92 -2.69 8.01 21.44
N ALA A 93 -2.01 6.86 21.52
CA ALA A 93 -2.64 5.54 21.30
C ALA A 93 -2.01 4.35 22.05
N GLY A 94 -1.54 4.55 23.28
CA GLY A 94 -1.24 3.44 24.20
C GLY A 94 -0.22 2.41 23.68
N GLY A 95 0.86 2.86 23.05
CA GLY A 95 1.94 2.01 22.49
C GLY A 95 1.78 1.65 21.02
N ALA A 96 0.63 1.98 20.41
CA ALA A 96 0.47 1.97 18.97
C ALA A 96 0.86 3.32 18.35
N LEU A 97 1.33 3.29 17.10
CA LEU A 97 1.36 4.44 16.23
C LEU A 97 -0.06 4.65 15.69
N ALA A 98 -0.71 5.72 16.12
CA ALA A 98 -1.97 6.16 15.55
C ALA A 98 -1.83 7.60 15.06
N VAL A 99 -2.62 7.95 14.05
CA VAL A 99 -2.49 9.24 13.35
C VAL A 99 -3.83 9.97 13.31
N ASP A 100 -3.77 11.30 13.17
CA ASP A 100 -4.86 12.08 12.59
C ASP A 100 -4.99 11.68 11.11
N ARG A 101 -6.08 10.97 10.76
CA ARG A 101 -6.24 10.35 9.42
C ARG A 101 -6.16 11.38 8.30
N GLU A 102 -6.83 12.51 8.47
CA GLU A 102 -6.90 13.52 7.42
C GLU A 102 -5.59 14.30 7.31
N GLY A 103 -5.00 14.68 8.45
CA GLY A 103 -3.68 15.31 8.49
C GLY A 103 -2.63 14.44 7.79
N PHE A 104 -2.61 13.14 8.12
CA PHE A 104 -1.73 12.15 7.51
C PHE A 104 -1.92 12.05 5.99
N ALA A 105 -3.16 11.85 5.50
CA ALA A 105 -3.42 11.68 4.07
C ALA A 105 -3.07 12.95 3.27
N ARG A 106 -3.42 14.14 3.79
CA ARG A 106 -3.05 15.42 3.19
C ARG A 106 -1.54 15.63 3.14
N ALA A 107 -0.82 15.23 4.19
CA ALA A 107 0.64 15.34 4.21
C ALA A 107 1.29 14.46 3.15
N VAL A 108 0.89 13.19 3.04
CA VAL A 108 1.39 12.29 1.99
C VAL A 108 1.11 12.86 0.60
N THR A 109 -0.11 13.38 0.39
CA THR A 109 -0.51 13.99 -0.88
C THR A 109 0.38 15.18 -1.22
N ALA A 110 0.57 16.11 -0.28
CA ALA A 110 1.41 17.28 -0.47
C ALA A 110 2.89 16.93 -0.74
N MET A 111 3.41 15.90 -0.07
CA MET A 111 4.78 15.42 -0.30
C MET A 111 4.95 14.83 -1.70
N ILE A 112 3.98 14.05 -2.17
CA ILE A 112 3.98 13.49 -3.54
C ILE A 112 3.89 14.60 -4.58
N GLU A 113 2.97 15.55 -4.42
CA GLU A 113 2.78 16.66 -5.37
C GLU A 113 3.99 17.61 -5.43
N ALA A 114 4.74 17.72 -4.33
CA ALA A 114 5.95 18.54 -4.25
C ALA A 114 7.20 17.86 -4.85
N GLU A 115 7.17 16.55 -5.11
CA GLU A 115 8.33 15.80 -5.60
C GLU A 115 8.49 15.94 -7.12
N PRO A 116 9.56 16.59 -7.63
CA PRO A 116 9.71 16.89 -9.05
C PRO A 116 9.84 15.66 -9.96
N LEU A 117 10.22 14.50 -9.42
CA LEU A 117 10.30 13.25 -10.18
C LEU A 117 8.97 12.49 -10.22
N ILE A 118 7.94 12.90 -9.47
CA ILE A 118 6.64 12.23 -9.46
C ILE A 118 5.61 13.13 -10.16
N THR A 119 4.97 12.58 -11.19
CA THR A 119 3.77 13.16 -11.80
C THR A 119 2.55 12.44 -11.28
N LEU A 120 1.67 13.15 -10.57
CA LEU A 120 0.38 12.64 -10.16
C LEU A 120 -0.62 12.73 -11.32
N ALA A 121 -1.05 11.59 -11.85
CA ALA A 121 -2.05 11.48 -12.90
C ALA A 121 -3.39 11.07 -12.30
N ARG A 122 -4.35 12.00 -12.28
CA ARG A 122 -5.74 11.71 -11.85
C ARG A 122 -6.49 11.04 -12.99
N GLY A 123 -7.07 9.88 -12.71
CA GLY A 123 -7.81 9.08 -13.69
C GLY A 123 -7.73 7.59 -13.42
N GLU A 124 -8.74 6.86 -13.87
CA GLU A 124 -8.78 5.40 -13.74
C GLU A 124 -7.98 4.72 -14.86
N VAL A 125 -7.15 3.74 -14.48
CA VAL A 125 -6.58 2.78 -15.43
C VAL A 125 -7.55 1.60 -15.55
N THR A 126 -8.27 1.53 -16.67
CA THR A 126 -9.42 0.62 -16.86
C THR A 126 -9.07 -0.75 -17.43
N GLY A 127 -7.83 -1.19 -17.33
CA GLY A 127 -7.38 -2.47 -17.90
C GLY A 127 -5.90 -2.71 -17.62
N LEU A 128 -5.33 -3.74 -18.26
CA LEU A 128 -3.89 -3.99 -18.12
C LEU A 128 -3.08 -2.76 -18.53
N PRO A 129 -1.90 -2.57 -17.91
CA PRO A 129 -1.01 -1.49 -18.30
C PRO A 129 -0.75 -1.51 -19.82
N PRO A 130 -0.79 -0.34 -20.49
CA PRO A 130 -0.44 -0.21 -21.89
C PRO A 130 0.89 -0.87 -22.24
N ALA A 131 0.99 -1.45 -23.43
CA ALA A 131 2.17 -2.22 -23.86
C ALA A 131 3.45 -1.38 -24.00
N ASP A 132 3.31 -0.06 -24.10
CA ASP A 132 4.40 0.91 -24.13
C ASP A 132 4.88 1.32 -22.71
N TRP A 133 4.20 0.90 -21.65
CA TRP A 133 4.66 1.09 -20.27
C TRP A 133 5.63 -0.04 -19.89
N GLU A 134 6.93 0.25 -19.92
CA GLU A 134 7.96 -0.76 -19.66
C GLU A 134 8.03 -1.24 -18.20
N ASN A 135 7.79 -0.35 -17.23
CA ASN A 135 7.92 -0.64 -15.81
C ASN A 135 6.66 -0.21 -15.08
N VAL A 136 5.95 -1.18 -14.48
CA VAL A 136 4.66 -0.93 -13.85
C VAL A 136 4.53 -1.65 -12.51
N VAL A 137 4.07 -0.91 -11.50
CA VAL A 137 3.65 -1.43 -10.20
C VAL A 137 2.13 -1.29 -10.09
N ILE A 138 1.43 -2.39 -9.83
CA ILE A 138 -0.01 -2.37 -9.55
C ILE A 138 -0.19 -2.41 -8.02
N ALA A 139 -0.69 -1.32 -7.45
CA ALA A 139 -0.86 -1.09 -6.01
C ALA A 139 -2.27 -0.58 -5.66
N THR A 140 -3.30 -1.12 -6.33
CA THR A 140 -4.70 -0.66 -6.26
C THR A 140 -5.46 -1.11 -5.02
N GLY A 141 -4.82 -1.86 -4.13
CA GLY A 141 -5.39 -2.26 -2.84
C GLY A 141 -6.60 -3.21 -2.96
N PRO A 142 -7.34 -3.40 -1.86
CA PRO A 142 -8.41 -4.40 -1.78
C PRO A 142 -9.65 -4.05 -2.62
N LEU A 143 -9.79 -2.79 -3.04
CA LEU A 143 -10.92 -2.29 -3.82
C LEU A 143 -10.48 -1.93 -5.26
N THR A 144 -9.69 -2.81 -5.87
CA THR A 144 -9.28 -2.69 -7.27
C THR A 144 -10.51 -2.56 -8.17
N SER A 145 -10.49 -1.64 -9.14
CA SER A 145 -11.66 -1.40 -9.99
C SER A 145 -11.96 -2.62 -10.87
N GLY A 146 -13.25 -2.84 -11.14
CA GLY A 146 -13.74 -4.01 -11.89
C GLY A 146 -12.99 -4.27 -13.20
N PRO A 147 -12.84 -3.27 -14.10
CA PRO A 147 -12.15 -3.47 -15.37
C PRO A 147 -10.68 -3.93 -15.23
N LEU A 148 -9.94 -3.36 -14.27
CA LEU A 148 -8.55 -3.76 -14.01
C LEU A 148 -8.49 -5.15 -13.37
N ALA A 149 -9.39 -5.44 -12.42
CA ALA A 149 -9.50 -6.73 -11.76
C ALA A 149 -9.78 -7.87 -12.77
N GLU A 150 -10.74 -7.68 -13.68
CA GLU A 150 -11.06 -8.62 -14.75
C GLU A 150 -9.86 -8.84 -15.68
N ALA A 151 -9.16 -7.76 -16.04
CA ALA A 151 -8.01 -7.84 -16.92
C ALA A 151 -6.81 -8.57 -16.27
N ILE A 152 -6.59 -8.38 -14.96
CA ILE A 152 -5.59 -9.15 -14.19
C ILE A 152 -5.98 -10.62 -14.12
N GLY A 153 -7.25 -10.92 -13.78
CA GLY A 153 -7.75 -12.29 -13.70
C GLY A 153 -7.58 -13.08 -15.01
N ALA A 154 -7.81 -12.41 -16.15
CA ALA A 154 -7.67 -13.01 -17.48
C ALA A 154 -6.24 -13.45 -17.80
N ILE A 155 -5.20 -12.78 -17.26
CA ILE A 155 -3.80 -13.15 -17.51
C ILE A 155 -3.19 -14.06 -16.44
N SER A 156 -3.73 -14.05 -15.22
CA SER A 156 -3.24 -14.89 -14.12
C SER A 156 -3.83 -16.30 -14.11
N GLY A 157 -4.86 -16.55 -14.92
CA GLY A 157 -5.77 -17.68 -14.77
C GLY A 157 -6.82 -17.39 -13.69
N GLU A 158 -8.09 -17.76 -13.94
CA GLU A 158 -9.24 -17.42 -13.09
C GLU A 158 -9.11 -17.90 -11.63
N ASP A 159 -8.35 -18.96 -11.38
CA ASP A 159 -8.17 -19.54 -10.03
C ASP A 159 -7.15 -18.77 -9.15
N SER A 160 -6.42 -17.80 -9.72
CA SER A 160 -5.28 -17.14 -9.06
C SER A 160 -5.62 -15.82 -8.35
N LEU A 161 -6.85 -15.31 -8.50
CA LEU A 161 -7.27 -14.02 -7.93
C LEU A 161 -8.49 -14.18 -7.02
N ALA A 162 -8.29 -13.97 -5.72
CA ALA A 162 -9.34 -14.01 -4.71
C ALA A 162 -9.64 -12.61 -4.16
N PHE A 163 -10.92 -12.28 -4.04
CA PHE A 163 -11.39 -10.99 -3.50
C PHE A 163 -11.86 -11.07 -2.04
N PHE A 164 -11.79 -12.26 -1.45
CA PHE A 164 -12.10 -12.51 -0.06
C PHE A 164 -11.00 -13.37 0.54
N ASP A 165 -10.65 -13.08 1.78
CA ASP A 165 -9.82 -13.97 2.57
C ASP A 165 -10.70 -14.91 3.41
N ALA A 166 -10.20 -16.12 3.62
CA ALA A 166 -10.78 -17.07 4.55
C ALA A 166 -9.62 -17.64 5.38
N ILE A 167 -9.10 -16.80 6.27
CA ILE A 167 -7.94 -17.14 7.11
C ILE A 167 -8.39 -17.80 8.41
N ALA A 168 -7.90 -19.01 8.65
CA ALA A 168 -7.91 -19.62 9.97
C ALA A 168 -6.74 -19.09 10.81
N PRO A 169 -6.85 -19.01 12.15
CA PRO A 169 -5.72 -18.66 13.00
C PRO A 169 -4.50 -19.56 12.73
N ILE A 170 -3.34 -18.95 12.52
CA ILE A 170 -2.06 -19.66 12.36
C ILE A 170 -1.34 -19.62 13.71
N ILE A 171 -0.88 -20.77 14.17
CA ILE A 171 -0.11 -20.91 15.42
C ILE A 171 1.27 -21.47 15.11
N TYR A 172 2.24 -21.16 15.97
CA TYR A 172 3.57 -21.74 15.86
C TYR A 172 3.52 -23.24 16.19
N ARG A 173 4.23 -24.04 15.39
CA ARG A 173 4.23 -25.51 15.54
C ARG A 173 4.76 -25.93 16.92
N ASP A 174 5.77 -25.24 17.42
CA ASP A 174 6.41 -25.53 18.70
C ASP A 174 5.56 -25.14 19.92
N SER A 175 4.49 -24.34 19.75
CA SER A 175 3.51 -24.09 20.80
C SER A 175 2.43 -25.19 20.92
N ILE A 176 2.46 -26.20 20.04
CA ILE A 176 1.48 -27.31 20.05
C ILE A 176 1.96 -28.42 20.99
N ASN A 177 1.09 -28.84 21.92
CA ASN A 177 1.34 -30.02 22.73
C ASN A 177 1.04 -31.30 21.93
N PHE A 178 2.09 -31.98 21.46
CA PHE A 178 1.99 -33.25 20.73
C PHE A 178 1.81 -34.49 21.62
N ASP A 179 1.78 -34.35 22.95
CA ASP A 179 1.35 -35.45 23.83
C ASP A 179 -0.17 -35.70 23.74
N VAL A 180 -0.94 -34.71 23.25
CA VAL A 180 -2.39 -34.79 23.05
C VAL A 180 -2.84 -34.68 21.59
N ALA A 181 -1.94 -34.27 20.69
CA ALA A 181 -2.22 -34.06 19.26
C ALA A 181 -1.38 -35.02 18.40
N TRP A 182 -1.93 -35.46 17.26
CA TRP A 182 -1.22 -36.35 16.34
C TRP A 182 -1.36 -35.88 14.89
N MET A 183 -0.42 -36.30 14.04
CA MET A 183 -0.45 -36.03 12.61
C MET A 183 -1.19 -37.18 11.90
N GLN A 184 -2.26 -36.87 11.19
CA GLN A 184 -3.00 -37.85 10.39
C GLN A 184 -3.58 -37.20 9.13
N SER A 185 -3.42 -37.88 8.00
CA SER A 185 -4.22 -37.63 6.79
C SER A 185 -5.52 -38.44 6.89
N ARG A 186 -6.63 -37.87 6.41
CA ARG A 186 -7.91 -38.59 6.33
C ARG A 186 -7.82 -39.77 5.38
#